data_AF-A0A959L1Q2-F1
#
_entry.id   AF-A0A959L1Q2-F1
#
_cell.length_a   1.000
_cell.length_b   1.000
_cell.length_c   1.000
_cell.angle_alpha   90.00
_cell.angle_beta   90.00
_cell.angle_gamma   90.00
#
_symmetry.space_group_name_H-M   'P 1'
#
loop_
_entity.id
_entity.type
_entity.pdbx_description
1 polymer ?
#
loop_
_entity_poly.entity_id
_entity_poly.type
_entity_poly.pdbx_seq_one_letter_code
_entity_poly.pdbx_strand_id
1 'polypeptide(L)'
;MQYRLTEYSHGAGCGCKLSPGVLSEILENRQDDFVFPNLLVGNETKDDAAVVALDDKTAIVSTTDFFMPIVDDPFDFGAIAATNAISDIYAMG
;
A
#
# COMPACT_ATOMS: atom_id res chain seq x y z
N MET A 1 9.41 -30.87 11.67
CA MET A 1 8.73 -29.76 12.36
C MET A 1 8.14 -28.89 11.26
N GLN A 2 6.82 -28.77 11.17
CA GLN A 2 6.17 -27.96 10.14
C GLN A 2 5.93 -26.57 10.74
N TYR A 3 6.58 -25.55 10.19
CA TYR A 3 6.39 -24.17 10.62
C TYR A 3 5.05 -23.66 10.10
N ARG A 4 4.22 -23.09 10.98
CA ARG A 4 2.97 -22.44 10.62
C ARG A 4 3.18 -20.94 10.63
N LEU A 5 3.19 -20.32 9.44
CA LEU A 5 3.48 -18.89 9.32
C LEU A 5 2.47 -18.02 10.08
N THR A 6 1.22 -18.48 10.19
CA THR A 6 0.16 -17.75 10.91
C THR A 6 0.43 -17.64 12.41
N GLU A 7 1.25 -18.52 13.00
CA GLU A 7 1.64 -18.43 14.42
C GLU A 7 2.49 -17.18 14.72
N TYR A 8 3.09 -16.57 13.68
CA TYR A 8 3.85 -15.34 13.80
C TYR A 8 3.03 -14.08 13.50
N SER A 9 1.75 -14.23 13.12
CA SER A 9 0.84 -13.11 12.88
C SER A 9 -0.11 -12.92 14.08
N HIS A 10 0.10 -11.85 14.84
CA HIS A 10 -0.76 -11.52 15.99
C HIS A 10 -2.07 -10.84 15.58
N GLY A 11 -2.33 -10.69 14.27
CA GLY A 11 -3.54 -10.10 13.73
C GLY A 11 -3.97 -10.71 12.39
N ALA A 12 -5.20 -10.44 11.97
CA ALA A 12 -5.83 -11.02 10.79
C ALA A 12 -5.56 -10.17 9.53
N GLY A 13 -4.38 -10.31 8.91
CA GLY A 13 -4.10 -9.75 7.57
C GLY A 13 -4.33 -8.24 7.44
N CYS A 14 -5.14 -7.83 6.45
CA CYS A 14 -5.49 -6.42 6.20
C CYS A 14 -6.25 -5.75 7.37
N GLY A 15 -6.89 -6.54 8.24
CA GLY A 15 -7.53 -6.03 9.46
C GLY A 15 -6.56 -5.46 10.51
N CYS A 16 -5.25 -5.55 10.27
CA CYS A 16 -4.20 -4.95 11.10
C CYS A 16 -3.86 -3.50 10.69
N LYS A 17 -4.46 -2.97 9.62
CA LYS A 17 -4.20 -1.58 9.17
C LYS A 17 -4.73 -0.57 10.19
N LEU A 18 -4.07 0.58 10.29
CA LEU A 18 -4.60 1.72 11.03
C LEU A 18 -5.92 2.17 10.40
N SER A 19 -6.88 2.57 11.23
CA SER A 19 -8.14 3.10 10.70
C SER A 19 -7.89 4.39 9.90
N PRO A 20 -8.70 4.69 8.87
CA PRO A 20 -8.50 5.87 8.03
C PRO A 20 -8.48 7.19 8.81
N GLY A 21 -9.28 7.28 9.88
CA GLY A 21 -9.33 8.46 10.74
C GLY A 21 -8.03 8.67 11.53
N VAL A 22 -7.51 7.61 12.16
CA VAL A 22 -6.23 7.65 12.89
C VAL A 22 -5.07 7.97 11.96
N LEU A 23 -5.05 7.38 10.77
CA LEU A 23 -4.02 7.68 9.78
C LEU A 23 -4.07 9.15 9.32
N SER A 24 -5.27 9.70 9.12
CA SER A 24 -5.44 11.10 8.74
C SER A 24 -4.88 12.05 9.81
N GLU A 25 -5.20 11.82 11.09
CA GLU A 25 -4.68 12.61 12.22
C GLU A 25 -3.14 12.58 12.31
N ILE A 26 -2.53 11.40 12.08
CA ILE A 26 -1.07 11.24 12.08
C ILE A 26 -0.43 12.06 10.95
N LEU A 27 -1.08 12.13 9.79
CA LEU A 27 -0.56 12.81 8.60
C LEU A 27 -0.80 14.32 8.61
N GLU A 28 -1.77 14.84 9.36
CA GLU A 28 -2.14 16.27 9.44
C GLU A 28 -0.98 17.20 9.85
N ASN A 29 0.00 16.70 10.61
CA ASN A 29 1.13 17.50 11.11
C ASN A 29 2.41 17.37 10.26
N ARG A 30 2.33 16.82 9.04
CA ARG A 30 3.48 16.86 8.11
C ARG A 30 3.62 18.27 7.54
N GLN A 31 4.79 18.88 7.80
CA GLN A 31 5.22 20.09 7.11
C GLN A 31 5.54 19.75 5.64
N ASP A 32 4.52 19.71 4.79
CA ASP A 32 4.70 19.50 3.36
C ASP A 32 4.83 20.85 2.64
N ASP A 33 5.98 21.51 2.80
CA ASP A 33 6.38 22.67 1.99
C ASP A 33 6.94 22.25 0.60
N PHE A 34 6.96 20.94 0.31
CA PHE A 34 7.47 20.41 -0.95
C PHE A 34 6.37 20.27 -1.99
N VAL A 35 6.25 21.29 -2.84
CA VAL A 35 5.46 21.19 -4.06
C VAL A 35 6.23 20.34 -5.09
N PHE A 36 5.64 19.24 -5.52
CA PHE A 36 6.15 18.40 -6.60
C PHE A 36 5.33 18.68 -7.86
N PRO A 37 5.80 19.50 -8.82
CA PRO A 37 4.98 19.99 -9.94
C PRO A 37 4.43 18.89 -10.85
N ASN A 38 5.12 17.75 -10.90
CA ASN A 38 4.76 16.61 -11.74
C ASN A 38 3.98 15.53 -10.98
N LEU A 39 3.66 15.74 -9.70
CA LEU A 39 2.83 14.83 -8.93
C LEU A 39 1.37 15.02 -9.35
N LEU A 40 0.80 14.00 -10.00
CA LEU A 40 -0.58 14.00 -10.48
C LEU A 40 -1.55 13.51 -9.40
N VAL A 41 -1.12 12.52 -8.62
CA VAL A 41 -1.88 11.93 -7.51
C VAL A 41 -0.94 11.79 -6.32
N GLY A 42 -1.16 12.59 -5.29
CA GLY A 42 -0.42 12.58 -4.03
C GLY A 42 -1.28 12.19 -2.83
N ASN A 43 -0.72 12.35 -1.62
CA ASN A 43 -1.39 11.99 -0.36
C ASN A 43 -2.70 12.75 -0.12
N GLU A 44 -2.85 13.94 -0.71
CA GLU A 44 -4.03 14.79 -0.59
C GLU A 44 -5.30 14.14 -1.15
N THR A 45 -5.16 13.25 -2.12
CA THR A 45 -6.28 12.56 -2.78
C THR A 45 -6.73 11.30 -2.04
N LYS A 46 -5.85 10.72 -1.20
CA LYS A 46 -6.07 9.45 -0.49
C LYS A 46 -6.38 8.26 -1.42
N ASP A 47 -5.84 8.29 -2.63
CA ASP A 47 -5.95 7.20 -3.62
C ASP A 47 -5.01 6.02 -3.30
N ASP A 48 -5.21 4.91 -4.03
CA ASP A 48 -4.50 3.63 -3.80
C ASP A 48 -3.03 3.64 -4.27
N ALA A 49 -2.59 4.66 -5.03
CA ALA A 49 -1.21 4.79 -5.50
C ALA A 49 -0.81 6.25 -5.74
N ALA A 50 0.50 6.52 -5.68
CA ALA A 50 1.04 7.80 -6.13
C ALA A 50 1.30 7.78 -7.65
N VAL A 51 0.99 8.89 -8.33
CA VAL A 51 1.19 9.03 -9.78
C VAL A 51 2.04 10.25 -10.08
N VAL A 52 3.15 10.05 -10.80
CA VAL A 52 4.08 11.11 -11.21
C VAL A 52 4.22 11.15 -12.72
N ALA A 53 3.96 12.29 -13.34
CA ALA A 53 4.16 12.50 -14.77
C ALA A 53 5.67 12.53 -15.11
N LEU A 54 6.05 11.74 -16.12
CA LEU A 54 7.37 11.84 -16.76
C LEU A 54 7.33 12.82 -17.94
N ASP A 55 6.24 12.81 -18.69
CA ASP A 55 5.93 13.69 -19.80
C ASP A 55 4.41 13.77 -20.04
N ASP A 56 3.98 14.44 -21.12
CA ASP A 56 2.55 14.64 -21.45
C ASP A 56 1.78 13.35 -21.76
N LYS A 57 2.45 12.20 -21.91
CA LYS A 57 1.86 10.91 -22.31
C LYS A 57 2.16 9.76 -21.36
N THR A 58 3.15 9.91 -20.49
CA THR A 58 3.71 8.84 -19.67
C THR A 58 3.76 9.26 -18.21
N ALA A 59 3.24 8.40 -17.33
CA ALA A 59 3.35 8.58 -15.89
C ALA A 59 3.84 7.29 -15.22
N ILE A 60 4.49 7.45 -14.07
CA ILE A 60 4.84 6.37 -13.16
C ILE A 60 3.72 6.26 -12.14
N VAL A 61 3.16 5.05 -12.00
CA VAL A 61 2.29 4.68 -10.89
C VAL A 61 3.13 3.88 -9.91
N SER A 62 3.14 4.31 -8.64
CA SER A 62 3.92 3.68 -7.58
C SER A 62 3.03 3.44 -6.36
N THR A 63 2.94 2.19 -5.94
CA THR A 63 2.25 1.77 -4.72
C THR A 63 3.13 0.83 -3.89
N THR A 64 2.79 0.65 -2.63
CA THR A 64 3.40 -0.32 -1.73
C THR A 64 2.36 -0.83 -0.74
N ASP A 65 2.23 -2.15 -0.61
CA ASP A 65 1.41 -2.77 0.43
C ASP A 65 2.12 -4.01 0.99
N PHE A 66 1.90 -4.26 2.27
CA PHE A 66 2.45 -5.40 2.98
C PHE A 66 1.59 -5.75 4.18
N PHE A 67 1.60 -7.03 4.54
CA PHE A 67 0.88 -7.53 5.70
C PHE A 67 1.55 -8.79 6.24
N MET A 68 1.22 -9.16 7.47
CA MET A 68 1.71 -10.37 8.13
C MET A 68 1.06 -11.63 7.52
N PRO A 69 1.69 -12.81 7.63
CA PRO A 69 1.17 -14.04 7.02
C PRO A 69 -0.29 -14.36 7.39
N ILE A 70 -1.11 -14.62 6.38
CA ILE A 70 -2.54 -14.98 6.53
C ILE A 70 -2.84 -16.46 6.21
N VAL A 71 -1.87 -17.16 5.63
CA VAL A 71 -1.91 -18.60 5.33
C VAL A 71 -0.57 -19.21 5.76
N ASP A 72 -0.58 -20.50 6.06
CA ASP A 72 0.61 -21.20 6.56
C ASP A 72 1.60 -21.59 5.45
N ASP A 73 1.14 -21.70 4.20
CA ASP A 73 2.00 -21.99 3.06
C ASP A 73 2.74 -20.71 2.59
N PRO A 74 4.09 -20.71 2.55
CA PRO A 74 4.88 -19.53 2.17
C PRO A 74 4.71 -19.13 0.71
N PHE A 75 4.49 -20.08 -0.18
CA PHE A 75 4.33 -19.79 -1.60
C PHE A 75 2.99 -19.12 -1.86
N ASP A 76 1.92 -19.68 -1.28
CA ASP A 76 0.58 -19.08 -1.34
C ASP A 76 0.56 -17.70 -0.68
N PHE A 77 1.18 -17.53 0.49
CA PHE A 77 1.28 -16.23 1.12
C PHE A 77 1.98 -15.20 0.23
N GLY A 78 3.12 -15.57 -0.37
CA GLY A 78 3.83 -14.69 -1.31
C GLY A 78 2.99 -14.32 -2.53
N ALA A 79 2.27 -15.28 -3.11
CA ALA A 79 1.38 -15.04 -4.23
C ALA A 79 0.22 -14.09 -3.86
N ILE A 80 -0.40 -14.29 -2.69
CA ILE A 80 -1.48 -13.43 -2.21
C ILE A 80 -0.97 -12.01 -1.92
N ALA A 81 0.18 -11.87 -1.24
CA ALA A 81 0.77 -10.57 -0.95
C ALA A 81 1.15 -9.79 -2.22
N ALA A 82 1.77 -10.47 -3.19
CA ALA A 82 2.11 -9.85 -4.47
C ALA A 82 0.85 -9.42 -5.25
N THR A 83 -0.18 -10.28 -5.28
CA THR A 83 -1.45 -9.95 -5.96
C THR A 83 -2.13 -8.74 -5.32
N ASN A 84 -2.15 -8.66 -3.99
CA ASN A 84 -2.69 -7.52 -3.26
C ASN A 84 -1.93 -6.22 -3.60
N ALA A 85 -0.60 -6.23 -3.53
CA ALA A 85 0.19 -5.04 -3.84
C ALA A 85 0.05 -4.58 -5.31
N ILE A 86 -0.10 -5.52 -6.25
CA ILE A 86 -0.33 -5.20 -7.67
C ILE A 86 -1.77 -4.67 -7.90
N SER A 87 -2.74 -5.06 -7.06
CA SER A 87 -4.14 -4.65 -7.19
C SER A 87 -4.32 -3.13 -7.23
N ASP A 88 -3.52 -2.38 -6.48
CA ASP A 88 -3.57 -0.92 -6.46
C ASP A 88 -3.24 -0.32 -7.82
N ILE A 89 -2.31 -0.92 -8.57
CA ILE A 89 -2.00 -0.47 -9.94
C ILE A 89 -3.22 -0.66 -10.84
N TYR A 90 -3.89 -1.82 -10.74
CA TYR A 90 -5.09 -2.09 -11.55
C TYR A 90 -6.29 -1.23 -11.12
N ALA A 91 -6.35 -0.78 -9.87
CA ALA A 91 -7.42 0.10 -9.37
C ALA A 91 -7.35 1.51 -9.98
N MET A 92 -6.15 1.97 -10.35
CA MET A 92 -5.94 3.29 -10.97
C MET A 92 -6.36 3.35 -12.45
N GLY A 93 -6.67 2.21 -13.09
CA GLY A 93 -7.08 2.10 -14.50
C GLY A 93 -5.93 1.88 -15.48
#